data_AF-A0A1I8A827-F1
#
_entry.id   AF-A0A1I8A827-F1
#
_cell.length_a   1.000
_cell.length_b   1.000
_cell.length_c   1.000
_cell.angle_alpha   90.00
_cell.angle_beta   90.00
_cell.angle_gamma   90.00
#
_symmetry.space_group_name_H-M   'P 1'
#
loop_
_entity.id
_entity.type
_entity.pdbx_description
1 polymer ?
#
loop_
_entity_poly.entity_id
_entity_poly.type
_entity_poly.pdbx_seq_one_letter_code
_entity_poly.pdbx_strand_id
1 'polypeptide(L)'
;MSALKSIYENDEGVLEYSEDAISQLISGTLRVDLPRLATPLTVYLRTQTSEIKKYDFDFAGPVHVFFNLPEDYPSISPPIIKLKAVWLSAALNEKLMRKIDEICMESIGLGMLFFVMEAVIDETRDMKKFAGEIDLDGFDFNELEITPMNRLELIAHADHEGELREFHGTNYECHVCFENFLGKDCTRFLPCKHVFCCNCAANYFKTMLNENVKQIECMEDGCKSVASDCDLRKFFSEEEFERYQTILHRNTLESMGDVVICARESCQLPVVVERSDPASSSSYSMVAQCTKCRYSFCLLCRRVNHGIEPCRINANLEQVVEQYENGSEAEKKEFHRRYGGEKRFRMLVDQYKNEKWIQANSKKCPRCRFGIERSFGCNKMQCTKCNCNFCWLCLRILDSGNPYDHFAGGDLTATCVNRLFDGTEMEFDSESEDEFVDYDFVDSDEEDRNVILFMDGI
;
A
#
# COMPACT_ATOMS: atom_id res chain seq x y z
N MET A 1 26.55 -1.81 -48.00
CA MET A 1 26.19 -2.90 -47.07
C MET A 1 27.23 -3.16 -45.99
N SER A 2 28.52 -3.31 -46.31
CA SER A 2 29.57 -3.60 -45.30
C SER A 2 29.65 -2.60 -44.13
N ALA A 3 29.42 -1.30 -44.38
CA ALA A 3 29.37 -0.28 -43.33
C ALA A 3 28.18 -0.46 -42.38
N LEU A 4 26.98 -0.74 -42.90
CA LEU A 4 25.78 -0.98 -42.09
C LEU A 4 25.89 -2.29 -41.32
N LYS A 5 26.46 -3.33 -41.95
CA LYS A 5 26.73 -4.61 -41.28
C LYS A 5 27.72 -4.45 -40.13
N SER A 6 28.73 -3.58 -40.27
CA SER A 6 29.68 -3.28 -39.19
C SER A 6 29.07 -2.45 -38.05
N ILE A 7 28.04 -1.65 -38.33
CA ILE A 7 27.34 -0.83 -37.31
C ILE A 7 26.36 -1.68 -36.51
N TYR A 8 25.65 -2.60 -37.18
CA TYR A 8 24.57 -3.39 -36.58
C TYR A 8 24.92 -4.88 -36.42
N GLU A 9 26.21 -5.23 -36.40
CA GLU A 9 26.67 -6.63 -36.33
C GLU A 9 26.21 -7.35 -35.06
N ASN A 10 25.96 -6.60 -33.99
CA ASN A 10 25.58 -7.11 -32.68
C ASN A 10 24.07 -6.96 -32.37
N ASP A 11 23.29 -6.31 -33.25
CA ASP A 11 21.87 -6.06 -33.03
C ASP A 11 21.01 -6.99 -33.89
N GLU A 12 20.63 -8.14 -33.31
CA GLU A 12 19.81 -9.14 -33.99
C GLU A 12 18.49 -8.53 -34.51
N GLY A 13 18.19 -8.73 -35.79
CA GLY A 13 16.94 -8.28 -36.42
C GLY A 13 16.88 -6.78 -36.77
N VAL A 14 17.96 -6.01 -36.57
CA VAL A 14 18.00 -4.61 -37.00
C VAL A 14 18.15 -4.49 -38.51
N LEU A 15 19.01 -5.28 -39.13
CA LEU A 15 19.21 -5.30 -40.58
C LEU A 15 19.13 -6.73 -41.13
N GLU A 16 18.11 -6.99 -41.93
CA GLU A 16 17.96 -8.22 -42.71
C GLU A 16 18.03 -7.88 -44.19
N TYR A 17 18.88 -8.57 -44.96
CA TYR A 17 18.96 -8.34 -46.40
C TYR A 17 19.28 -9.62 -47.15
N SER A 18 18.83 -9.69 -48.40
CA SER A 18 19.16 -10.73 -49.36
C SER A 18 19.74 -10.12 -50.63
N GLU A 19 20.74 -10.80 -51.19
CA GLU A 19 21.33 -10.47 -52.48
C GLU A 19 20.90 -11.51 -53.50
N ASP A 20 20.20 -11.09 -54.55
CA ASP A 20 19.81 -11.98 -55.63
C ASP A 20 21.05 -12.30 -56.48
N ALA A 21 21.47 -13.57 -56.50
CA ALA A 21 22.67 -14.02 -57.19
C ALA A 21 22.64 -13.82 -58.72
N ILE A 22 21.47 -13.54 -59.30
CA ILE A 22 21.26 -13.41 -60.76
C ILE A 22 21.14 -11.93 -61.18
N SER A 23 20.45 -11.10 -60.42
CA SER A 23 20.19 -9.69 -60.73
C SER A 23 21.10 -8.72 -59.98
N GLN A 24 21.90 -9.20 -59.01
CA GLN A 24 22.70 -8.36 -58.10
C GLN A 24 21.88 -7.30 -57.34
N LEU A 25 20.55 -7.43 -57.33
CA LEU A 25 19.65 -6.57 -56.59
C LEU A 25 19.75 -6.91 -55.11
N ILE A 26 19.85 -5.87 -54.28
CA ILE A 26 19.92 -6.00 -52.84
C ILE A 26 18.62 -5.45 -52.26
N SER A 27 17.87 -6.30 -51.58
CA SER A 27 16.65 -5.90 -50.88
C SER A 27 16.69 -6.36 -49.43
N GLY A 28 15.96 -5.67 -48.57
CA GLY A 28 16.00 -5.97 -47.15
C GLY A 28 15.02 -5.16 -46.33
N THR A 29 15.08 -5.41 -45.03
CA THR A 29 14.30 -4.72 -44.00
C THR A 29 15.25 -4.17 -42.96
N LEU A 30 14.98 -2.94 -42.56
CA LEU A 30 15.71 -2.24 -41.51
C LEU A 30 14.70 -1.87 -40.41
N ARG A 31 14.92 -2.35 -39.20
CA ARG A 31 14.10 -2.04 -38.03
C ARG A 31 14.67 -0.81 -37.35
N VAL A 32 13.90 0.26 -37.30
CA VAL A 32 14.27 1.52 -36.63
C VAL A 32 13.55 1.57 -35.28
N ASP A 33 14.26 1.24 -34.21
CA ASP A 33 13.76 1.42 -32.85
C ASP A 33 13.83 2.90 -32.47
N LEU A 34 12.68 3.44 -32.05
CA LEU A 34 12.57 4.85 -31.70
C LEU A 34 13.04 5.06 -30.24
N PRO A 35 13.83 6.10 -29.97
CA PRO A 35 14.16 6.50 -28.61
C PRO A 35 12.91 7.05 -27.90
N ARG A 36 13.03 7.35 -26.60
CA ARG A 36 11.98 8.03 -25.85
C ARG A 36 11.55 9.31 -26.57
N LEU A 37 10.24 9.46 -26.76
CA LEU A 37 9.66 10.58 -27.48
C LEU A 37 9.79 11.87 -26.64
N ALA A 38 10.05 12.99 -27.30
CA ALA A 38 10.09 14.30 -26.62
C ALA A 38 8.68 14.77 -26.23
N THR A 39 7.68 14.38 -27.02
CA THR A 39 6.26 14.57 -26.74
C THR A 39 5.56 13.23 -26.91
N PRO A 40 4.59 12.86 -26.05
CA PRO A 40 3.95 11.56 -26.13
C PRO A 40 3.18 11.38 -27.45
N LEU A 41 3.09 10.14 -27.89
CA LEU A 41 2.21 9.70 -28.96
C LEU A 41 0.78 9.64 -28.41
N THR A 42 -0.05 10.61 -28.81
CA THR A 42 -1.47 10.64 -28.42
C THR A 42 -2.32 9.92 -29.45
N VAL A 43 -3.00 8.86 -29.04
CA VAL A 43 -3.97 8.13 -29.88
C VAL A 43 -5.37 8.21 -29.27
N TYR A 44 -6.40 8.12 -30.10
CA TYR A 44 -7.77 8.09 -29.62
C TYR A 44 -8.65 7.08 -30.34
N LEU A 45 -9.69 6.64 -29.62
CA LEU A 45 -10.72 5.70 -30.08
C LEU A 45 -12.10 6.24 -29.72
N ARG A 46 -13.06 6.03 -30.60
CA ARG A 46 -14.47 6.34 -30.38
C ARG A 46 -15.17 5.10 -29.81
N THR A 47 -15.71 5.24 -28.62
CA THR A 47 -16.50 4.16 -27.99
C THR A 47 -17.81 3.97 -28.74
N GLN A 48 -18.47 2.83 -28.48
CA GLN A 48 -19.84 2.56 -28.98
C GLN A 48 -20.85 3.63 -28.53
N THR A 49 -20.55 4.39 -27.46
CA THR A 49 -21.35 5.50 -26.93
C THR A 49 -21.03 6.86 -27.56
N SER A 50 -20.18 6.91 -28.59
CA SER A 50 -19.64 8.15 -29.22
C SER A 50 -18.75 9.02 -28.33
N GLU A 51 -18.29 8.49 -27.20
CA GLU A 51 -17.28 9.16 -26.36
C GLU A 51 -15.88 8.89 -26.91
N ILE A 52 -15.00 9.89 -26.85
CA ILE A 52 -13.61 9.76 -27.31
C ILE A 52 -12.73 9.43 -26.11
N LYS A 53 -12.04 8.29 -26.14
CA LYS A 53 -11.00 7.95 -25.16
C LYS A 53 -9.62 8.24 -25.76
N LYS A 54 -8.81 9.00 -25.02
CA LYS A 54 -7.44 9.37 -25.40
C LYS A 54 -6.44 8.59 -24.57
N TYR A 55 -5.32 8.21 -25.18
CA TYR A 55 -4.21 7.49 -24.57
C TYR A 55 -2.91 8.13 -25.02
N ASP A 56 -2.00 8.34 -24.07
CA ASP A 56 -0.68 8.93 -24.31
C ASP A 56 0.40 7.88 -24.04
N PHE A 57 1.38 7.78 -24.95
CA PHE A 57 2.49 6.83 -24.88
C PHE A 57 3.83 7.56 -25.02
N ASP A 58 4.79 7.26 -24.15
CA ASP A 58 6.12 7.89 -24.13
C ASP A 58 7.09 7.26 -25.15
N PHE A 59 6.78 6.05 -25.59
CA PHE A 59 7.52 5.28 -26.59
C PHE A 59 6.58 4.82 -27.71
N ALA A 60 7.11 4.77 -28.92
CA ALA A 60 6.41 4.24 -30.08
C ALA A 60 7.10 2.96 -30.57
N GLY A 61 6.30 2.05 -31.12
CA GLY A 61 6.83 0.83 -31.72
C GLY A 61 7.76 1.10 -32.90
N PRO A 62 8.64 0.14 -33.24
CA PRO A 62 9.65 0.33 -34.27
C PRO A 62 9.03 0.59 -35.64
N VAL A 63 9.75 1.35 -36.47
CA VAL A 63 9.41 1.55 -37.88
C VAL A 63 10.22 0.59 -38.72
N HIS A 64 9.52 -0.27 -39.47
CA HIS A 64 10.15 -1.17 -40.42
C HIS A 64 10.29 -0.47 -41.78
N VAL A 65 11.54 -0.27 -42.18
CA VAL A 65 11.93 0.33 -43.45
C VAL A 65 12.30 -0.81 -44.40
N PHE A 66 11.42 -1.09 -45.35
CA PHE A 66 11.70 -2.02 -46.45
C PHE A 66 12.40 -1.26 -47.56
N PHE A 67 13.56 -1.75 -47.99
CA PHE A 67 14.33 -1.10 -49.05
C PHE A 67 14.63 -2.07 -50.18
N ASN A 68 14.71 -1.53 -51.40
CA ASN A 68 15.25 -2.20 -52.57
C ASN A 68 16.27 -1.27 -53.23
N LEU A 69 17.50 -1.74 -53.42
CA LEU A 69 18.60 -0.99 -54.02
C LEU A 69 18.66 -1.30 -55.52
N PRO A 70 18.41 -0.31 -56.40
CA PRO A 70 18.62 -0.47 -57.84
C PRO A 70 20.07 -0.82 -58.22
N GLU A 71 20.29 -1.37 -59.40
CA GLU A 71 21.63 -1.72 -59.91
C GLU A 71 22.58 -0.50 -60.02
N ASP A 72 22.02 0.68 -60.24
CA ASP A 72 22.73 1.95 -60.41
C ASP A 72 22.85 2.76 -59.10
N TYR A 73 22.39 2.21 -57.97
CA TYR A 73 22.58 2.78 -56.64
C TYR A 73 24.03 2.57 -56.15
N PRO A 74 24.66 3.55 -55.48
CA PRO A 74 24.13 4.87 -55.08
C PRO A 74 24.37 5.99 -56.09
N SER A 75 24.86 5.67 -57.29
CA SER A 75 25.45 6.66 -58.20
C SER A 75 24.43 7.48 -58.99
N ILE A 76 23.31 6.88 -59.37
CA ILE A 76 22.32 7.48 -60.28
C ILE A 76 20.92 7.50 -59.65
N SER A 77 20.43 6.35 -59.16
CA SER A 77 19.08 6.23 -58.60
C SER A 77 19.08 6.10 -57.08
N PRO A 78 18.08 6.68 -56.39
CA PRO A 78 17.86 6.49 -54.95
C PRO A 78 17.29 5.09 -54.63
N PRO A 79 17.35 4.64 -53.37
CA PRO A 79 16.76 3.38 -52.95
C PRO A 79 15.22 3.47 -52.96
N ILE A 80 14.55 2.39 -53.33
CA ILE A 80 13.08 2.31 -53.25
C ILE A 80 12.71 1.94 -51.82
N ILE A 81 12.03 2.84 -51.10
CA ILE A 81 11.71 2.70 -49.69
C ILE A 81 10.21 2.51 -49.49
N LYS A 82 9.84 1.64 -48.54
CA LYS A 82 8.48 1.53 -48.01
C LYS A 82 8.55 1.44 -46.49
N LEU A 83 7.72 2.22 -45.79
CA LEU A 83 7.66 2.20 -44.33
C LEU A 83 6.42 1.46 -43.84
N LYS A 84 6.56 0.75 -42.72
CA LYS A 84 5.43 0.18 -41.98
C LYS A 84 5.66 0.31 -40.48
N ALA A 85 4.63 0.74 -39.76
CA ALA A 85 4.56 0.70 -38.31
C ALA A 85 3.10 0.64 -37.87
N VAL A 86 2.84 0.05 -36.69
CA VAL A 86 1.47 -0.16 -36.16
C VAL A 86 0.73 1.17 -35.95
N TRP A 87 1.45 2.19 -35.49
CA TRP A 87 0.92 3.52 -35.19
C TRP A 87 0.94 4.47 -36.42
N LEU A 88 1.59 4.09 -37.52
CA LEU A 88 1.79 4.96 -38.68
C LEU A 88 0.59 4.85 -39.64
N SER A 89 -0.26 5.89 -39.68
CA SER A 89 -1.38 5.96 -40.62
C SER A 89 -0.91 6.29 -42.04
N ALA A 90 -1.77 6.04 -43.04
CA ALA A 90 -1.43 6.31 -44.45
C ALA A 90 -1.02 7.78 -44.69
N ALA A 91 -1.72 8.74 -44.06
CA ALA A 91 -1.39 10.16 -44.18
C ALA A 91 -0.04 10.52 -43.54
N LEU A 92 0.30 9.91 -42.40
CA LEU A 92 1.60 10.10 -41.74
C LEU A 92 2.72 9.42 -42.53
N ASN A 93 2.45 8.25 -43.09
CA ASN A 93 3.38 7.54 -43.97
C ASN A 93 3.73 8.41 -45.19
N GLU A 94 2.74 9.01 -45.84
CA GLU A 94 2.99 9.91 -46.98
C GLU A 94 3.83 11.13 -46.58
N LYS A 95 3.54 11.74 -45.41
CA LYS A 95 4.32 12.87 -44.89
C LYS A 95 5.78 12.49 -44.64
N LEU A 96 6.03 11.33 -44.03
CA LEU A 96 7.37 10.84 -43.73
C LEU A 96 8.13 10.43 -44.99
N MET A 97 7.45 9.74 -45.92
CA MET A 97 8.01 9.36 -47.23
C MET A 97 8.45 10.59 -48.04
N ARG A 98 7.65 11.67 -48.09
CA ARG A 98 8.07 12.91 -48.78
C ARG A 98 9.39 13.47 -48.25
N LYS A 99 9.57 13.48 -46.93
CA LYS A 99 10.82 13.94 -46.31
C LYS A 99 12.00 13.03 -46.60
N ILE A 100 11.77 11.72 -46.57
CA ILE A 100 12.79 10.74 -46.93
C ILE A 100 13.18 10.88 -48.41
N ASP A 101 12.22 11.07 -49.30
CA ASP A 101 12.47 11.28 -50.73
C ASP A 101 13.28 12.56 -50.97
N GLU A 102 12.98 13.66 -50.27
CA GLU A 102 13.76 14.90 -50.31
C GLU A 102 15.23 14.65 -49.91
N ILE A 103 15.46 13.98 -48.77
CA ILE A 103 16.82 13.64 -48.28
C ILE A 103 17.55 12.72 -49.27
N CYS A 104 16.82 11.77 -49.86
CA CYS A 104 17.38 10.86 -50.85
C CYS A 104 17.80 11.59 -52.14
N MET A 105 17.04 12.58 -52.58
CA MET A 105 17.39 13.38 -53.76
C MET A 105 18.59 14.31 -53.50
N GLU A 106 18.73 14.84 -52.29
CA GLU A 106 19.84 15.73 -51.91
C GLU A 106 21.18 15.01 -51.70
N SER A 107 21.14 13.71 -51.39
CA SER A 107 22.33 12.94 -50.94
C SER A 107 22.77 11.83 -51.90
N ILE A 108 22.45 11.95 -53.20
CA ILE A 108 22.84 10.98 -54.23
C ILE A 108 24.37 10.80 -54.25
N GLY A 109 24.84 9.55 -54.28
CA GLY A 109 26.26 9.18 -54.23
C GLY A 109 26.77 8.75 -52.84
N LEU A 110 25.95 8.85 -51.79
CA LEU A 110 26.28 8.39 -50.43
C LEU A 110 25.49 7.14 -50.02
N GLY A 111 25.91 6.50 -48.92
CA GLY A 111 25.15 5.42 -48.31
C GLY A 111 23.90 5.94 -47.61
N MET A 112 22.75 5.87 -48.28
CA MET A 112 21.53 6.59 -47.88
C MET A 112 20.71 5.92 -46.78
N LEU A 113 20.82 4.61 -46.57
CA LEU A 113 20.01 3.90 -45.58
C LEU A 113 20.23 4.39 -44.13
N PHE A 114 21.44 4.84 -43.78
CA PHE A 114 21.70 5.44 -42.47
C PHE A 114 20.96 6.78 -42.30
N PHE A 115 21.02 7.64 -43.32
CA PHE A 115 20.30 8.92 -43.31
C PHE A 115 18.79 8.74 -43.26
N VAL A 116 18.26 7.68 -43.89
CA VAL A 116 16.83 7.33 -43.79
C VAL A 116 16.47 6.97 -42.36
N MET A 117 17.29 6.20 -41.63
CA MET A 117 17.03 5.90 -40.22
C MET A 117 17.03 7.16 -39.37
N GLU A 118 18.05 8.00 -39.51
CA GLU A 118 18.14 9.24 -38.74
C GLU A 118 16.98 10.18 -39.05
N ALA A 119 16.57 10.28 -40.32
CA ALA A 119 15.41 11.07 -40.71
C ALA A 119 14.12 10.57 -40.06
N VAL A 120 13.93 9.25 -40.00
CA VAL A 120 12.78 8.65 -39.29
C VAL A 120 12.84 9.00 -37.81
N ILE A 121 13.99 8.86 -37.15
CA ILE A 121 14.14 9.16 -35.72
C ILE A 121 13.90 10.65 -35.43
N ASP A 122 14.53 11.55 -36.20
CA ASP A 122 14.44 13.00 -35.98
C ASP A 122 13.01 13.51 -36.22
N GLU A 123 12.37 13.07 -37.31
CA GLU A 123 11.01 13.51 -37.64
C GLU A 123 9.97 12.99 -36.64
N THR A 124 10.18 11.79 -36.09
CA THR A 124 9.24 11.15 -35.16
C THR A 124 9.51 11.49 -33.69
N ARG A 125 10.60 12.20 -33.38
CA ARG A 125 10.97 12.58 -32.00
C ARG A 125 9.92 13.45 -31.32
N ASP A 126 9.31 14.38 -32.06
CA ASP A 126 8.22 15.25 -31.61
C ASP A 126 6.91 14.78 -32.26
N MET A 127 6.30 13.74 -31.68
CA MET A 127 5.05 13.17 -32.17
C MET A 127 3.89 14.17 -32.20
N LYS A 128 3.87 15.17 -31.31
CA LYS A 128 2.81 16.18 -31.31
C LYS A 128 2.89 17.08 -32.54
N LYS A 129 4.12 17.46 -32.96
CA LYS A 129 4.35 18.22 -34.19
C LYS A 129 4.22 17.36 -35.45
N PHE A 130 4.65 16.11 -35.37
CA PHE A 130 4.63 15.19 -36.50
C PHE A 130 3.23 14.63 -36.78
N ALA A 131 2.65 13.94 -35.80
CA ALA A 131 1.40 13.20 -35.91
C ALA A 131 0.19 13.94 -35.30
N GLY A 132 0.41 14.76 -34.28
CA GLY A 132 -0.70 15.38 -33.54
C GLY A 132 -1.45 14.34 -32.72
N GLU A 133 -2.76 14.19 -32.99
CA GLU A 133 -3.58 13.14 -32.39
C GLU A 133 -3.95 12.10 -33.46
N ILE A 134 -3.70 10.82 -33.18
CA ILE A 134 -3.95 9.74 -34.13
C ILE A 134 -5.31 9.10 -33.88
N ASP A 135 -6.16 9.10 -34.90
CA ASP A 135 -7.43 8.38 -34.93
C ASP A 135 -7.21 6.90 -35.22
N LEU A 136 -7.41 6.02 -34.23
CA LEU A 136 -7.28 4.58 -34.45
C LEU A 136 -8.46 3.98 -35.23
N ASP A 137 -9.63 4.64 -35.24
CA ASP A 137 -10.80 4.21 -36.04
C ASP A 137 -10.65 4.60 -37.52
N GLY A 138 -9.82 5.61 -37.81
CA GLY A 138 -9.57 6.13 -39.15
C GLY A 138 -8.55 5.33 -39.98
N PHE A 139 -8.04 4.21 -39.47
CA PHE A 139 -7.11 3.36 -40.22
C PHE A 139 -7.87 2.46 -41.22
N ASP A 140 -7.37 2.39 -42.45
CA ASP A 140 -7.91 1.48 -43.45
C ASP A 140 -7.80 0.02 -42.98
N PHE A 141 -8.94 -0.66 -42.86
CA PHE A 141 -9.05 -2.06 -42.44
C PHE A 141 -8.30 -3.06 -43.35
N ASN A 142 -7.86 -2.63 -44.53
CA ASN A 142 -7.37 -3.50 -45.60
C ASN A 142 -5.89 -3.89 -45.52
N GLU A 143 -5.02 -3.18 -44.77
CA GLU A 143 -3.58 -3.46 -44.85
C GLU A 143 -3.08 -4.54 -43.88
N LEU A 144 -3.78 -4.77 -42.75
CA LEU A 144 -3.31 -5.63 -41.66
C LEU A 144 -4.40 -6.48 -40.98
N GLU A 145 -5.69 -6.32 -41.32
CA GLU A 145 -6.82 -6.98 -40.62
C GLU A 145 -6.85 -6.76 -39.08
N ILE A 146 -6.23 -5.69 -38.59
CA ILE A 146 -6.15 -5.37 -37.15
C ILE A 146 -7.31 -4.45 -36.77
N THR A 147 -8.08 -4.84 -35.76
CA THR A 147 -9.14 -4.00 -35.17
C THR A 147 -8.54 -2.79 -34.43
N PRO A 148 -9.27 -1.67 -34.31
CA PRO A 148 -8.78 -0.50 -33.57
C PRO A 148 -8.36 -0.81 -32.13
N MET A 149 -9.07 -1.72 -31.44
CA MET A 149 -8.70 -2.18 -30.09
C MET A 149 -7.39 -2.97 -30.05
N ASN A 150 -7.22 -3.95 -30.95
CA ASN A 150 -5.97 -4.72 -31.01
C ASN A 150 -4.79 -3.81 -31.38
N ARG A 151 -5.02 -2.77 -32.21
CA ARG A 151 -4.00 -1.77 -32.53
C ARG A 151 -3.57 -0.98 -31.30
N LEU A 152 -4.52 -0.56 -30.45
CA LEU A 152 -4.20 0.10 -29.18
C LEU A 152 -3.37 -0.81 -28.27
N GLU A 153 -3.75 -2.08 -28.15
CA GLU A 153 -3.01 -3.06 -27.34
C GLU A 153 -1.57 -3.24 -27.84
N LEU A 154 -1.38 -3.31 -29.16
CA LEU A 154 -0.04 -3.39 -29.76
C LEU A 154 0.79 -2.12 -29.52
N ILE A 155 0.18 -0.94 -29.56
CA ILE A 155 0.86 0.33 -29.25
C ILE A 155 1.24 0.37 -27.76
N ALA A 156 0.32 -0.02 -26.88
CA ALA A 156 0.59 -0.08 -25.44
C ALA A 156 1.67 -1.10 -25.08
N HIS A 157 1.68 -2.25 -25.76
CA HIS A 157 2.74 -3.25 -25.62
C HIS A 157 4.09 -2.68 -26.05
N ALA A 158 4.14 -2.02 -27.21
CA ALA A 158 5.37 -1.40 -27.71
C ALA A 158 5.87 -0.28 -26.79
N ASP A 159 4.97 0.49 -26.18
CA ASP A 159 5.31 1.51 -25.19
C ASP A 159 5.98 0.89 -23.96
N HIS A 160 5.39 -0.18 -23.42
CA HIS A 160 5.93 -0.92 -22.29
C HIS A 160 7.29 -1.56 -22.61
N GLU A 161 7.46 -2.15 -23.79
CA GLU A 161 8.74 -2.69 -24.25
C GLU A 161 9.80 -1.59 -24.41
N GLY A 162 9.42 -0.41 -24.88
CA GLY A 162 10.29 0.77 -24.97
C GLY A 162 10.77 1.22 -23.60
N GLU A 163 9.86 1.34 -22.63
CA GLU A 163 10.19 1.69 -21.25
C GLU A 163 11.13 0.64 -20.62
N LEU A 164 10.86 -0.65 -20.85
CA LEU A 164 11.70 -1.74 -20.34
C LEU A 164 13.10 -1.70 -20.97
N ARG A 165 13.21 -1.39 -22.27
CA ARG A 165 14.49 -1.25 -22.98
C ARG A 165 15.30 -0.06 -22.43
N GLU A 166 14.66 1.10 -22.24
CA GLU A 166 15.30 2.26 -21.62
C GLU A 166 15.79 1.91 -20.21
N PHE A 167 14.95 1.26 -19.40
CA PHE A 167 15.33 0.79 -18.08
C PHE A 167 16.53 -0.15 -18.14
N HIS A 168 16.49 -1.21 -18.97
CA HIS A 168 17.58 -2.17 -19.08
C HIS A 168 18.92 -1.57 -19.56
N GLY A 169 18.86 -0.53 -20.40
CA GLY A 169 20.04 0.19 -20.90
C GLY A 169 20.58 1.27 -19.96
N THR A 170 19.82 1.69 -18.95
CA THR A 170 20.21 2.72 -17.99
C THR A 170 20.94 2.12 -16.80
N ASN A 171 21.94 2.83 -16.26
CA ASN A 171 22.62 2.44 -15.02
C ASN A 171 21.88 3.00 -13.80
N TYR A 172 21.74 2.17 -12.77
CA TYR A 172 21.11 2.51 -11.50
C TYR A 172 22.01 2.14 -10.33
N GLU A 173 22.05 3.01 -9.32
CA GLU A 173 22.72 2.76 -8.05
C GLU A 173 21.75 2.04 -7.09
N CYS A 174 22.15 0.88 -6.56
CA CYS A 174 21.33 0.17 -5.59
C CYS A 174 21.53 0.75 -4.18
N HIS A 175 20.47 1.25 -3.53
CA HIS A 175 20.56 1.84 -2.19
C HIS A 175 20.86 0.85 -1.04
N VAL A 176 20.94 -0.45 -1.33
CA VAL A 176 21.23 -1.48 -0.33
C VAL A 176 22.72 -1.84 -0.31
N CYS A 177 23.33 -2.01 -1.49
CA CYS A 177 24.74 -2.36 -1.62
C CYS A 177 25.62 -1.21 -2.14
N PHE A 178 25.03 -0.09 -2.54
CA PHE A 178 25.69 1.11 -3.08
C PHE A 178 26.56 0.86 -4.32
N GLU A 179 26.21 -0.16 -5.10
CA GLU A 179 26.86 -0.50 -6.36
C GLU A 179 25.99 -0.12 -7.56
N ASN A 180 26.63 0.15 -8.70
CA ASN A 180 25.97 0.49 -9.95
C ASN A 180 25.74 -0.75 -10.80
N PHE A 181 24.51 -0.92 -11.26
CA PHE A 181 24.10 -2.02 -12.13
C PHE A 181 23.31 -1.49 -13.32
N LEU A 182 23.36 -2.21 -14.44
CA LEU A 182 22.44 -1.97 -15.54
C LEU A 182 21.02 -2.34 -15.10
N GLY A 183 20.00 -1.67 -15.61
CA GLY A 183 18.62 -1.97 -15.23
C GLY A 183 18.20 -3.40 -15.53
N LYS A 184 18.87 -4.09 -16.47
CA LYS A 184 18.66 -5.53 -16.73
C LYS A 184 18.96 -6.41 -15.50
N ASP A 185 19.89 -5.96 -14.65
CA ASP A 185 20.34 -6.63 -13.43
C ASP A 185 19.67 -6.00 -12.18
N CYS A 186 18.65 -5.16 -12.40
CA CYS A 186 17.87 -4.48 -11.36
C CYS A 186 16.38 -4.82 -11.45
N THR A 187 15.70 -4.60 -10.34
CA THR A 187 14.24 -4.59 -10.25
C THR A 187 13.75 -3.23 -9.82
N ARG A 188 12.61 -2.79 -10.35
CA ARG A 188 11.97 -1.50 -10.06
C ARG A 188 10.62 -1.74 -9.42
N PHE A 189 10.43 -1.25 -8.19
CA PHE A 189 9.16 -1.34 -7.49
C PHE A 189 8.15 -0.34 -8.04
N LEU A 190 6.89 -0.75 -8.19
CA LEU A 190 5.79 0.11 -8.60
C LEU A 190 4.74 0.19 -7.48
N PRO A 191 4.19 1.38 -7.17
CA PRO A 191 4.33 2.65 -7.91
C PRO A 191 5.49 3.56 -7.47
N CYS A 192 6.27 3.23 -6.43
CA CYS A 192 7.30 4.12 -5.89
C CYS A 192 8.51 4.39 -6.81
N LYS A 193 8.73 3.55 -7.83
CA LYS A 193 9.85 3.62 -8.79
C LYS A 193 11.25 3.45 -8.19
N HIS A 194 11.37 3.00 -6.94
CA HIS A 194 12.68 2.67 -6.36
C HIS A 194 13.30 1.45 -7.05
N VAL A 195 14.62 1.52 -7.27
CA VAL A 195 15.38 0.52 -8.05
C VAL A 195 16.39 -0.15 -7.14
N PHE A 196 16.45 -1.49 -7.19
CA PHE A 196 17.39 -2.29 -6.42
C PHE A 196 18.00 -3.38 -7.30
N CYS A 197 19.22 -3.81 -7.02
CA CYS A 197 19.82 -4.93 -7.75
C CYS A 197 19.08 -6.24 -7.48
N CYS A 198 19.05 -7.13 -8.46
CA CYS A 198 18.35 -8.42 -8.37
C CYS A 198 18.82 -9.27 -7.19
N ASN A 199 20.09 -9.19 -6.81
CA ASN A 199 20.64 -9.94 -5.68
C ASN A 199 20.11 -9.44 -4.33
N CYS A 200 20.09 -8.12 -4.11
CA CYS A 200 19.55 -7.53 -2.89
C CYS A 200 18.04 -7.78 -2.76
N ALA A 201 17.28 -7.63 -3.86
CA ALA A 201 15.87 -7.93 -3.89
C ALA A 201 15.58 -9.41 -3.56
N ALA A 202 16.32 -10.35 -4.18
CA ALA A 202 16.15 -11.78 -3.91
C ALA A 202 16.41 -12.14 -2.43
N ASN A 203 17.49 -11.61 -1.85
CA ASN A 203 17.84 -11.87 -0.45
C ASN A 203 16.82 -11.27 0.52
N TYR A 204 16.30 -10.08 0.20
CA TYR A 204 15.23 -9.44 0.97
C TYR A 204 13.95 -10.27 0.93
N PHE A 205 13.48 -10.67 -0.25
CA PHE A 205 12.28 -11.49 -0.41
C PHE A 205 12.38 -12.83 0.33
N LYS A 206 13.53 -13.49 0.29
CA LYS A 206 13.77 -14.73 1.04
C LYS A 206 13.77 -14.53 2.56
N THR A 207 14.34 -13.42 3.04
CA THR A 207 14.31 -13.08 4.47
C THR A 207 12.87 -12.84 4.93
N MET A 208 12.10 -12.03 4.18
CA MET A 208 10.71 -11.70 4.50
C MET A 208 9.78 -12.92 4.47
N LEU A 209 10.03 -13.89 3.59
CA LEU A 209 9.27 -15.15 3.57
C LEU A 209 9.42 -15.95 4.86
N ASN A 210 10.58 -15.89 5.50
CA ASN A 210 10.84 -16.57 6.77
C ASN A 210 10.25 -15.83 7.98
N GLU A 211 10.10 -14.51 7.90
CA GLU A 211 9.59 -13.67 9.00
C GLU A 211 8.05 -13.63 9.11
N ASN A 212 7.32 -14.35 8.26
CA ASN A 212 5.86 -14.51 8.33
C ASN A 212 5.09 -13.17 8.24
N VAL A 213 5.58 -12.27 7.39
CA VAL A 213 5.11 -10.87 7.25
C VAL A 213 3.76 -10.80 6.52
N LYS A 214 2.99 -9.73 6.77
CA LYS A 214 1.67 -9.50 6.16
C LYS A 214 1.76 -9.24 4.66
N GLN A 215 2.64 -8.34 4.24
CA GLN A 215 2.93 -8.01 2.84
C GLN A 215 4.40 -7.62 2.75
N ILE A 216 5.04 -7.92 1.62
CA ILE A 216 6.42 -7.52 1.35
C ILE A 216 6.40 -6.07 0.86
N GLU A 217 6.90 -5.17 1.69
CA GLU A 217 6.99 -3.74 1.38
C GLU A 217 8.27 -3.43 0.58
N CYS A 218 8.37 -2.19 0.10
CA CYS A 218 9.57 -1.70 -0.57
C CYS A 218 10.73 -1.64 0.43
N MET A 219 11.96 -1.84 -0.07
CA MET A 219 13.16 -1.83 0.75
C MET A 219 13.61 -0.41 1.18
N GLU A 220 12.99 0.63 0.61
CA GLU A 220 13.30 2.02 0.92
C GLU A 220 12.67 2.45 2.26
N ASP A 221 13.42 3.20 3.07
CA ASP A 221 12.93 3.65 4.38
C ASP A 221 11.71 4.57 4.24
N GLY A 222 10.68 4.33 5.04
CA GLY A 222 9.41 5.07 4.98
C GLY A 222 8.51 4.77 3.78
N CYS A 223 8.89 3.88 2.86
CA CYS A 223 8.08 3.56 1.68
C CYS A 223 7.07 2.42 1.94
N LYS A 224 5.77 2.72 1.87
CA LYS A 224 4.67 1.74 2.07
C LYS A 224 4.21 1.05 0.78
N SER A 225 5.00 1.12 -0.30
CA SER A 225 4.65 0.43 -1.55
C SER A 225 4.86 -1.06 -1.39
N VAL A 226 3.98 -1.87 -1.98
CA VAL A 226 4.02 -3.34 -1.87
C VAL A 226 4.64 -3.93 -3.13
N ALA A 227 5.44 -4.98 -2.99
CA ALA A 227 5.99 -5.72 -4.11
C ALA A 227 4.86 -6.31 -4.99
N SER A 228 4.99 -6.21 -6.31
CA SER A 228 4.00 -6.77 -7.23
C SER A 228 4.13 -8.30 -7.32
N ASP A 229 3.02 -9.00 -7.59
CA ASP A 229 3.03 -10.46 -7.83
C ASP A 229 3.96 -10.85 -8.98
N CYS A 230 4.09 -9.99 -9.99
CA CYS A 230 5.00 -10.21 -11.11
C CYS A 230 6.46 -10.22 -10.63
N ASP A 231 6.85 -9.29 -9.78
CA ASP A 231 8.21 -9.21 -9.25
C ASP A 231 8.49 -10.38 -8.32
N LEU A 232 7.55 -10.74 -7.45
CA LEU A 232 7.71 -11.91 -6.56
C LEU A 232 7.86 -13.21 -7.36
N ARG A 233 7.12 -13.39 -8.45
CA ARG A 233 7.25 -14.56 -9.35
C ARG A 233 8.60 -14.64 -10.07
N LYS A 234 9.30 -13.52 -10.26
CA LYS A 234 10.65 -13.52 -10.86
C LYS A 234 11.69 -14.11 -9.90
N PHE A 235 11.52 -13.91 -8.59
CA PHE A 235 12.53 -14.27 -7.58
C PHE A 235 12.20 -15.51 -6.76
N PHE A 236 10.92 -15.87 -6.63
CA PHE A 236 10.49 -17.08 -5.93
C PHE A 236 10.31 -18.27 -6.87
N SER A 237 10.67 -19.45 -6.37
CA SER A 237 10.20 -20.71 -6.96
C SER A 237 8.68 -20.87 -6.78
N GLU A 238 8.09 -21.81 -7.54
CA GLU A 238 6.64 -22.09 -7.47
C GLU A 238 6.21 -22.47 -6.04
N GLU A 239 7.01 -23.29 -5.34
CA GLU A 239 6.74 -23.69 -3.95
C GLU A 239 6.85 -22.52 -2.95
N GLU A 240 7.86 -21.64 -3.11
CA GLU A 240 8.03 -20.47 -2.25
C GLU A 240 6.90 -19.46 -2.43
N PHE A 241 6.45 -19.28 -3.68
CA PHE A 241 5.34 -18.40 -4.02
C PHE A 241 4.01 -18.91 -3.45
N GLU A 242 3.72 -20.21 -3.57
CA GLU A 242 2.54 -20.83 -2.94
C GLU A 242 2.54 -20.68 -1.41
N ARG A 243 3.73 -20.86 -0.80
CA ARG A 243 3.90 -20.65 0.64
C ARG A 243 3.63 -19.20 1.03
N TYR A 244 4.14 -18.23 0.26
CA TYR A 244 3.86 -16.81 0.47
C TYR A 244 2.36 -16.50 0.37
N GLN A 245 1.68 -17.00 -0.67
CA GLN A 245 0.24 -16.80 -0.85
C GLN A 245 -0.57 -17.41 0.31
N THR A 246 -0.17 -18.58 0.80
CA THR A 246 -0.80 -19.21 1.96
C THR A 246 -0.64 -18.37 3.23
N ILE A 247 0.55 -17.80 3.45
CA ILE A 247 0.83 -16.89 4.59
C ILE A 247 -0.01 -15.62 4.48
N LEU A 248 -0.03 -14.98 3.31
CA LEU A 248 -0.81 -13.77 3.05
C LEU A 248 -2.30 -14.00 3.29
N HIS A 249 -2.84 -15.09 2.76
CA HIS A 249 -4.25 -15.45 2.92
C HIS A 249 -4.59 -15.72 4.39
N ARG A 250 -3.76 -16.48 5.10
CA ARG A 250 -3.93 -16.73 6.55
C ARG A 250 -3.90 -15.42 7.35
N ASN A 251 -2.90 -14.57 7.13
CA ASN A 251 -2.75 -13.30 7.84
C ASN A 251 -3.93 -12.35 7.58
N THR A 252 -4.44 -12.34 6.35
CA THR A 252 -5.62 -11.55 5.97
C THR A 252 -6.86 -12.03 6.70
N LEU A 253 -7.09 -13.35 6.76
CA LEU A 253 -8.22 -13.93 7.49
C LEU A 253 -8.12 -13.68 9.00
N GLU A 254 -6.93 -13.77 9.59
CA GLU A 254 -6.71 -13.45 11.02
C GLU A 254 -6.92 -11.97 11.36
N SER A 255 -6.78 -11.07 10.37
CA SER A 255 -7.04 -9.64 10.56
C SER A 255 -8.53 -9.31 10.71
N MET A 256 -9.41 -10.19 10.20
CA MET A 256 -10.86 -10.06 10.26
C MET A 256 -11.37 -10.45 11.66
N GLY A 257 -12.15 -9.57 12.29
CA GLY A 257 -12.56 -9.72 13.70
C GLY A 257 -13.57 -10.84 13.97
N ASP A 258 -14.20 -11.35 12.91
CA ASP A 258 -15.23 -12.39 12.85
C ASP A 258 -14.67 -13.76 12.41
N VAL A 259 -13.41 -13.84 12.00
CA VAL A 259 -12.78 -15.10 11.60
C VAL A 259 -11.84 -15.60 12.70
N VAL A 260 -11.89 -16.90 12.97
CA VAL A 260 -11.03 -17.60 13.93
C VAL A 260 -10.46 -18.86 13.32
N ILE A 261 -9.19 -19.14 13.58
CA ILE A 261 -8.60 -20.42 13.17
C ILE A 261 -9.08 -21.54 14.10
N CYS A 262 -9.49 -22.67 13.53
CA CYS A 262 -9.86 -23.87 14.28
C CYS A 262 -8.73 -24.29 15.22
N ALA A 263 -9.02 -24.43 16.51
CA ALA A 263 -7.99 -24.73 17.53
C ALA A 263 -7.34 -26.12 17.41
N ARG A 264 -7.90 -27.04 16.62
CA ARG A 264 -7.30 -28.35 16.34
C ARG A 264 -6.09 -28.19 15.43
N GLU A 265 -4.91 -28.63 15.89
CA GLU A 265 -3.63 -28.53 15.18
C GLU A 265 -3.66 -29.21 13.80
N SER A 266 -4.34 -30.35 13.69
CA SER A 266 -4.49 -31.07 12.42
C SER A 266 -5.50 -30.44 11.46
N CYS A 267 -6.26 -29.44 11.88
CA CYS A 267 -7.29 -28.82 11.05
C CYS A 267 -6.94 -27.38 10.64
N GLN A 268 -6.69 -26.49 11.61
CA GLN A 268 -6.36 -25.06 11.40
C GLN A 268 -7.20 -24.34 10.34
N LEU A 269 -8.42 -24.80 10.07
CA LEU A 269 -9.31 -24.19 9.08
C LEU A 269 -9.87 -22.87 9.65
N PRO A 270 -9.96 -21.80 8.85
CA PRO A 270 -10.70 -20.59 9.20
C PRO A 270 -12.18 -20.91 9.46
N VAL A 271 -12.70 -20.39 10.56
CA VAL A 271 -14.09 -20.53 11.02
C VAL A 271 -14.66 -19.14 11.19
N VAL A 272 -15.78 -18.85 10.52
CA VAL A 272 -16.51 -17.59 10.69
C VAL A 272 -17.37 -17.70 11.95
N VAL A 273 -17.33 -16.66 12.78
CA VAL A 273 -18.08 -16.55 14.03
C VAL A 273 -19.19 -15.54 13.84
N GLU A 274 -20.43 -16.01 13.89
CA GLU A 274 -21.61 -15.16 13.91
C GLU A 274 -21.72 -14.50 15.30
N ARG A 275 -21.52 -13.19 15.36
CA ARG A 275 -21.75 -12.43 16.61
C ARG A 275 -23.25 -12.24 16.79
N SER A 276 -23.84 -12.99 17.72
CA SER A 276 -25.20 -12.70 18.21
C SER A 276 -25.20 -11.39 19.01
N ASP A 277 -26.32 -10.67 19.01
CA ASP A 277 -26.48 -9.30 19.50
C ASP A 277 -25.74 -8.97 20.81
N PRO A 278 -25.07 -7.80 20.90
CA PRO A 278 -24.32 -7.35 22.09
C PRO A 278 -25.18 -7.17 23.36
N ALA A 279 -26.51 -7.17 23.23
CA ALA A 279 -27.45 -7.11 24.35
C ALA A 279 -27.63 -8.46 25.07
N SER A 280 -27.12 -9.56 24.51
CA SER A 280 -27.21 -10.90 25.09
C SER A 280 -25.87 -11.33 25.70
N SER A 281 -25.49 -10.69 26.83
CA SER A 281 -24.29 -11.01 27.63
C SER A 281 -24.35 -12.39 28.32
N SER A 282 -24.91 -13.40 27.66
CA SER A 282 -24.88 -14.78 28.14
C SER A 282 -23.57 -15.45 27.73
N SER A 283 -23.02 -16.30 28.60
CA SER A 283 -21.77 -17.05 28.38
C SER A 283 -21.79 -17.97 27.15
N TYR A 284 -22.94 -18.12 26.48
CA TYR A 284 -23.15 -18.92 25.27
C TYR A 284 -22.64 -18.26 23.98
N SER A 285 -22.31 -16.96 23.98
CA SER A 285 -21.89 -16.21 22.78
C SER A 285 -20.41 -16.47 22.36
N MET A 286 -19.61 -17.18 23.17
CA MET A 286 -18.15 -17.30 22.97
C MET A 286 -17.71 -18.70 22.48
N VAL A 287 -18.49 -19.33 21.60
CA VAL A 287 -18.20 -20.67 21.06
C VAL A 287 -18.12 -20.63 19.53
N ALA A 288 -17.08 -21.26 18.97
CA ALA A 288 -16.97 -21.49 17.54
C ALA A 288 -17.02 -22.99 17.24
N GLN A 289 -17.65 -23.36 16.12
CA GLN A 289 -17.69 -24.73 15.63
C GLN A 289 -17.04 -24.80 14.24
N CYS A 290 -16.00 -25.61 14.11
CA CYS A 290 -15.39 -25.86 12.80
C CYS A 290 -16.32 -26.68 11.90
N THR A 291 -16.59 -26.21 10.68
CA THR A 291 -17.43 -26.92 9.70
C THR A 291 -16.81 -28.21 9.18
N LYS A 292 -15.47 -28.26 9.07
CA LYS A 292 -14.72 -29.42 8.56
C LYS A 292 -14.57 -30.54 9.60
N CYS A 293 -14.03 -30.22 10.78
CA CYS A 293 -13.76 -31.24 11.81
C CYS A 293 -14.83 -31.32 12.91
N ARG A 294 -15.90 -30.51 12.83
CA ARG A 294 -16.98 -30.41 13.83
C ARG A 294 -16.51 -30.10 15.24
N TYR A 295 -15.25 -29.67 15.41
CA TYR A 295 -14.68 -29.33 16.70
C TYR A 295 -15.27 -28.03 17.21
N SER A 296 -15.99 -28.12 18.34
CA SER A 296 -16.54 -26.96 19.04
C SER A 296 -15.60 -26.53 20.16
N PHE A 297 -15.12 -25.30 20.09
CA PHE A 297 -14.14 -24.75 21.01
C PHE A 297 -14.53 -23.36 21.51
N CYS A 298 -14.03 -23.02 22.69
CA CYS A 298 -14.20 -21.69 23.26
C CYS A 298 -13.30 -20.69 22.56
N LEU A 299 -13.83 -19.51 22.22
CA LEU A 299 -13.08 -18.42 21.58
C LEU A 299 -12.01 -17.81 22.48
N LEU A 300 -12.20 -17.89 23.80
CA LEU A 300 -11.27 -17.33 24.79
C LEU A 300 -10.10 -18.29 25.06
N CYS A 301 -10.38 -19.55 25.38
CA CYS A 301 -9.34 -20.52 25.76
C CYS A 301 -8.85 -21.44 24.66
N ARG A 302 -9.51 -21.46 23.50
CA ARG A 302 -9.24 -22.38 22.38
C ARG A 302 -9.29 -23.86 22.78
N ARG A 303 -9.84 -24.20 23.95
CA ARG A 303 -10.10 -25.58 24.40
C ARG A 303 -11.53 -25.98 24.05
N VAL A 304 -11.83 -27.25 24.29
CA VAL A 304 -13.18 -27.82 24.14
C VAL A 304 -14.20 -26.90 24.82
N ASN A 305 -15.32 -26.68 24.14
CA ASN A 305 -16.43 -25.89 24.67
C ASN A 305 -16.81 -26.35 26.09
N HIS A 306 -16.76 -25.43 27.05
CA HIS A 306 -17.09 -25.66 28.45
C HIS A 306 -18.54 -25.27 28.81
N GLY A 307 -19.33 -24.81 27.83
CA GLY A 307 -20.75 -24.52 28.01
C GLY A 307 -21.01 -23.40 29.02
N ILE A 308 -21.69 -23.72 30.11
CA ILE A 308 -22.07 -22.76 31.18
C ILE A 308 -20.92 -22.59 32.19
N GLU A 309 -19.96 -23.51 32.24
CA GLU A 309 -18.83 -23.37 33.15
C GLU A 309 -17.98 -22.14 32.77
N PRO A 310 -17.57 -21.32 33.75
CA PRO A 310 -16.74 -20.16 33.50
C PRO A 310 -15.42 -20.62 32.87
N CYS A 311 -14.97 -19.88 31.86
CA CYS A 311 -13.71 -20.17 31.21
C CYS A 311 -12.57 -20.18 32.24
N ARG A 312 -11.71 -21.21 32.25
CA ARG A 312 -10.59 -21.31 33.20
C ARG A 312 -9.64 -20.11 33.17
N ILE A 313 -9.64 -19.35 32.07
CA ILE A 313 -8.90 -18.10 31.95
C ILE A 313 -9.48 -17.02 32.87
N ASN A 314 -10.80 -16.91 32.98
CA ASN A 314 -11.46 -15.94 33.87
C ASN A 314 -11.17 -16.23 35.35
N ALA A 315 -10.89 -17.47 35.72
CA ALA A 315 -10.55 -17.84 37.09
C ALA A 315 -9.14 -17.38 37.53
N ASN A 316 -8.19 -17.25 36.59
CA ASN A 316 -6.79 -16.89 36.87
C ASN A 316 -6.33 -15.65 36.07
N LEU A 317 -7.27 -14.79 35.70
CA LEU A 317 -7.03 -13.71 34.74
C LEU A 317 -6.02 -12.69 35.27
N GLU A 318 -6.00 -12.47 36.59
CA GLU A 318 -5.00 -11.64 37.29
C GLU A 318 -3.56 -12.15 37.09
N GLN A 319 -3.32 -13.45 37.31
CA GLN A 319 -2.01 -14.07 37.12
C GLN A 319 -1.58 -14.08 35.64
N VAL A 320 -2.55 -14.21 34.72
CA VAL A 320 -2.29 -14.20 33.27
C VAL A 320 -1.87 -12.81 32.80
N VAL A 321 -2.52 -11.75 33.30
CA VAL A 321 -2.16 -10.36 32.99
C VAL A 321 -0.79 -10.02 33.54
N GLU A 322 -0.50 -10.39 34.78
CA GLU A 322 0.79 -10.16 35.43
C GLU A 322 1.95 -10.86 34.71
N GLN A 323 1.75 -12.12 34.28
CA GLN A 323 2.74 -12.85 33.47
C GLN A 323 2.95 -12.25 32.08
N TYR A 324 1.91 -11.65 31.50
CA TYR A 324 2.02 -10.99 30.19
C TYR A 324 2.77 -9.66 30.28
N GLU A 325 2.54 -8.88 31.33
CA GLU A 325 3.22 -7.60 31.57
C GLU A 325 4.70 -7.80 31.89
N ASN A 326 5.01 -8.81 32.71
CA ASN A 326 6.38 -9.13 33.13
C ASN A 326 7.11 -10.07 32.15
N GLY A 327 6.43 -10.56 31.12
CA GLY A 327 6.97 -11.52 30.16
C GLY A 327 7.89 -10.87 29.11
N SER A 328 8.82 -11.66 28.59
CA SER A 328 9.63 -11.31 27.42
C SER A 328 8.79 -11.24 26.14
N GLU A 329 9.30 -10.58 25.09
CA GLU A 329 8.61 -10.47 23.79
C GLU A 329 8.29 -11.83 23.15
N ALA A 330 9.10 -12.86 23.41
CA ALA A 330 8.84 -14.23 22.95
C ALA A 330 7.65 -14.86 23.69
N GLU A 331 7.55 -14.65 25.01
CA GLU A 331 6.43 -15.14 25.81
C GLU A 331 5.12 -14.42 25.44
N LYS A 332 5.17 -13.10 25.21
CA LYS A 332 4.02 -12.31 24.73
C LYS A 332 3.48 -12.84 23.40
N LYS A 333 4.36 -13.17 22.45
CA LYS A 333 3.96 -13.81 21.17
C LYS A 333 3.28 -15.17 21.39
N GLU A 334 3.76 -15.96 22.34
CA GLU A 334 3.12 -17.23 22.69
C GLU A 334 1.76 -17.03 23.37
N PHE A 335 1.60 -16.01 24.21
CA PHE A 335 0.29 -15.58 24.72
C PHE A 335 -0.64 -15.19 23.55
N HIS A 336 -0.20 -14.36 22.61
CA HIS A 336 -1.03 -14.00 21.45
C HIS A 336 -1.44 -15.23 20.63
N ARG A 337 -0.54 -16.20 20.44
CA ARG A 337 -0.84 -17.46 19.74
C ARG A 337 -1.87 -18.31 20.50
N ARG A 338 -1.69 -18.44 21.82
CA ARG A 338 -2.53 -19.25 22.71
C ARG A 338 -3.95 -18.69 22.85
N TYR A 339 -4.07 -17.36 22.89
CA TYR A 339 -5.34 -16.65 23.12
C TYR A 339 -5.98 -16.09 21.84
N GLY A 340 -5.58 -16.58 20.67
CA GLY A 340 -6.32 -16.35 19.41
C GLY A 340 -6.09 -14.98 18.76
N GLY A 341 -4.89 -14.44 18.92
CA GLY A 341 -4.39 -13.23 18.29
C GLY A 341 -4.14 -12.08 19.27
N GLU A 342 -3.22 -11.18 18.89
CA GLU A 342 -2.83 -10.02 19.70
C GLU A 342 -4.02 -9.11 20.03
N LYS A 343 -4.85 -8.76 19.04
CA LYS A 343 -5.99 -7.85 19.23
C LYS A 343 -6.99 -8.37 20.27
N ARG A 344 -7.31 -9.67 20.22
CA ARG A 344 -8.27 -10.28 21.14
C ARG A 344 -7.72 -10.39 22.55
N PHE A 345 -6.45 -10.77 22.68
CA PHE A 345 -5.80 -10.84 23.98
C PHE A 345 -5.68 -9.45 24.60
N ARG A 346 -5.31 -8.44 23.82
CA ARG A 346 -5.27 -7.04 24.28
C ARG A 346 -6.63 -6.57 24.78
N MET A 347 -7.71 -6.83 24.01
CA MET A 347 -9.08 -6.51 24.44
C MET A 347 -9.47 -7.19 25.76
N LEU A 348 -9.03 -8.43 26.00
CA LEU A 348 -9.26 -9.15 27.26
C LEU A 348 -8.51 -8.50 28.44
N VAL A 349 -7.23 -8.14 28.23
CA VAL A 349 -6.41 -7.45 29.22
C VAL A 349 -7.01 -6.08 29.54
N ASP A 350 -7.38 -5.31 28.52
CA ASP A 350 -7.97 -3.98 28.64
C ASP A 350 -9.32 -4.05 29.39
N GLN A 351 -10.16 -5.05 29.08
CA GLN A 351 -11.41 -5.27 29.80
C GLN A 351 -11.15 -5.56 31.28
N TYR A 352 -10.20 -6.43 31.60
CA TYR A 352 -9.84 -6.75 32.98
C TYR A 352 -9.29 -5.53 33.74
N LYS A 353 -8.40 -4.76 33.11
CA LYS A 353 -7.85 -3.52 33.66
C LYS A 353 -8.96 -2.49 33.91
N ASN A 354 -9.86 -2.32 32.94
CA ASN A 354 -10.98 -1.40 33.06
C ASN A 354 -11.92 -1.82 34.20
N GLU A 355 -12.27 -3.11 34.31
CA GLU A 355 -13.08 -3.62 35.43
C GLU A 355 -12.39 -3.41 36.79
N LYS A 356 -11.09 -3.71 36.89
CA LYS A 356 -10.30 -3.49 38.12
C LYS A 356 -10.20 -2.02 38.48
N TRP A 357 -10.00 -1.15 37.49
CA TRP A 357 -9.95 0.30 37.67
C TRP A 357 -11.30 0.87 38.12
N ILE A 358 -12.40 0.44 37.49
CA ILE A 358 -13.77 0.85 37.88
C ILE A 358 -14.05 0.44 39.32
N GLN A 359 -13.64 -0.77 39.74
CA GLN A 359 -13.82 -1.23 41.11
C GLN A 359 -13.01 -0.43 42.14
N ALA A 360 -11.81 0.03 41.77
CA ALA A 360 -10.94 0.80 42.64
C ALA A 360 -11.33 2.29 42.72
N ASN A 361 -11.70 2.90 41.58
CA ASN A 361 -11.83 4.35 41.44
C ASN A 361 -13.28 4.87 41.35
N SER A 362 -14.26 3.98 41.20
CA SER A 362 -15.67 4.36 41.12
C SER A 362 -16.47 3.85 42.32
N LYS A 363 -17.28 4.72 42.92
CA LYS A 363 -18.27 4.35 43.94
C LYS A 363 -19.68 4.65 43.45
N LYS A 364 -20.64 3.82 43.84
CA LYS A 364 -22.05 4.01 43.45
C LYS A 364 -22.71 5.05 44.34
N CYS A 365 -23.45 5.97 43.74
CA CYS A 365 -24.28 6.93 44.46
C CYS A 365 -25.29 6.21 45.37
N PRO A 366 -25.40 6.59 46.67
CA PRO A 366 -26.33 5.94 47.59
C PRO A 366 -27.81 6.16 47.24
N ARG A 367 -28.15 7.22 46.50
CA ARG A 367 -29.53 7.51 46.07
C ARG A 367 -29.89 6.84 44.74
N CYS A 368 -29.07 7.00 43.70
CA CYS A 368 -29.42 6.58 42.33
C CYS A 368 -28.54 5.47 41.74
N ARG A 369 -27.55 4.98 42.51
CA ARG A 369 -26.58 3.94 42.12
C ARG A 369 -25.71 4.24 40.90
N PHE A 370 -25.78 5.46 40.35
CA PHE A 370 -24.89 5.91 39.29
C PHE A 370 -23.43 5.85 39.75
N GLY A 371 -22.52 5.35 38.92
CA GLY A 371 -21.10 5.30 39.22
C GLY A 371 -20.52 6.71 39.23
N ILE A 372 -19.85 7.08 40.32
CA ILE A 372 -19.23 8.38 40.51
C ILE A 372 -17.75 8.12 40.76
N GLU A 373 -16.91 8.76 39.96
CA GLU A 373 -15.47 8.85 40.17
C GLU A 373 -15.14 10.08 41.03
N ARG A 374 -14.10 9.98 41.85
CA ARG A 374 -13.55 11.12 42.58
C ARG A 374 -12.40 11.70 41.75
N SER A 375 -12.63 12.83 41.09
CA SER A 375 -11.58 13.53 40.33
C SER A 375 -10.60 14.22 41.27
N PHE A 376 -11.02 15.25 42.00
CA PHE A 376 -10.19 15.97 42.99
C PHE A 376 -11.07 16.69 44.02
N GLY A 377 -10.52 17.04 45.19
CA GLY A 377 -11.21 17.83 46.22
C GLY A 377 -11.74 17.02 47.41
N CYS A 378 -12.62 17.64 48.21
CA CYS A 378 -13.02 17.10 49.51
C CYS A 378 -13.91 15.85 49.43
N ASN A 379 -13.95 15.08 50.53
CA ASN A 379 -14.80 13.90 50.69
C ASN A 379 -16.31 14.19 50.69
N LYS A 380 -16.74 15.46 50.60
CA LYS A 380 -18.13 15.83 50.27
C LYS A 380 -18.32 15.78 48.76
N MET A 381 -18.99 14.74 48.27
CA MET A 381 -19.29 14.55 46.86
C MET A 381 -20.72 14.98 46.53
N GLN A 382 -20.95 15.37 45.27
CA GLN A 382 -22.28 15.63 44.72
C GLN A 382 -22.51 14.74 43.50
N CYS A 383 -23.63 14.01 43.48
CA CYS A 383 -23.98 13.17 42.33
C CYS A 383 -24.43 14.02 41.15
N THR A 384 -23.77 13.91 39.99
CA THR A 384 -24.14 14.62 38.76
C THR A 384 -25.52 14.26 38.21
N LYS A 385 -26.02 13.04 38.47
CA LYS A 385 -27.33 12.58 37.98
C LYS A 385 -28.51 13.02 38.84
N CYS A 386 -28.36 13.04 40.17
CA CYS A 386 -29.49 13.29 41.09
C CYS A 386 -29.24 14.44 42.08
N ASN A 387 -28.09 15.12 41.96
CA ASN A 387 -27.67 16.25 42.77
C ASN A 387 -27.69 16.04 44.30
N CYS A 388 -27.74 14.78 44.78
CA CYS A 388 -27.59 14.53 46.21
C CYS A 388 -26.14 14.74 46.64
N ASN A 389 -25.95 15.44 47.76
CA ASN A 389 -24.69 15.48 48.47
C ASN A 389 -24.51 14.16 49.23
N PHE A 390 -23.32 13.57 49.21
CA PHE A 390 -23.00 12.37 49.97
C PHE A 390 -21.51 12.36 50.39
N CYS A 391 -21.18 11.62 51.44
CA CYS A 391 -19.81 11.46 51.90
C CYS A 391 -19.11 10.31 51.14
N TRP A 392 -17.92 10.56 50.60
CA TRP A 392 -17.12 9.56 49.87
C TRP A 392 -16.60 8.44 50.77
N LEU A 393 -16.37 8.73 52.06
CA LEU A 393 -15.83 7.76 53.02
C LEU A 393 -16.90 6.74 53.46
N CYS A 394 -18.07 7.22 53.88
CA CYS A 394 -19.12 6.38 54.46
C CYS A 394 -20.32 6.13 53.53
N LEU A 395 -20.35 6.75 52.34
CA LEU A 395 -21.45 6.66 51.36
C LEU A 395 -22.82 7.09 51.90
N ARG A 396 -22.87 7.90 52.96
CA ARG A 396 -24.12 8.46 53.50
C ARG A 396 -24.55 9.71 52.74
N ILE A 397 -25.86 9.86 52.52
CA ILE A 397 -26.46 11.08 51.97
C ILE A 397 -26.33 12.21 53.00
N LEU A 398 -25.77 13.34 52.59
CA LEU A 398 -25.58 14.55 53.39
C LEU A 398 -26.79 15.48 53.25
N ASP A 399 -27.05 16.29 54.27
CA ASP A 399 -28.06 17.34 54.19
C ASP A 399 -27.69 18.39 53.13
N SER A 400 -28.69 18.89 52.42
CA SER A 400 -28.54 19.97 51.44
C SER A 400 -28.31 21.33 52.08
N GLY A 401 -28.83 21.55 53.30
CA GLY A 401 -28.70 22.83 54.01
C GLY A 401 -27.29 23.03 54.58
N ASN A 402 -26.72 21.99 55.21
CA ASN A 402 -25.36 22.06 55.75
C ASN A 402 -24.57 20.75 55.55
N PRO A 403 -24.00 20.52 54.34
CA PRO A 403 -23.34 19.26 54.00
C PRO A 403 -22.04 19.01 54.78
N TYR A 404 -21.43 20.05 55.35
CA TYR A 404 -20.12 19.99 56.01
C TYR A 404 -20.21 19.59 57.49
N ASP A 405 -21.39 19.67 58.12
CA ASP A 405 -21.59 19.30 59.53
C ASP A 405 -21.23 17.84 59.83
N HIS A 406 -21.37 16.96 58.83
CA HIS A 406 -20.95 15.56 58.90
C HIS A 406 -19.47 15.41 59.25
N PHE A 407 -18.62 16.34 58.80
CA PHE A 407 -17.19 16.34 59.07
C PHE A 407 -16.81 17.15 60.31
N ALA A 408 -17.66 18.10 60.74
CA ALA A 408 -17.45 18.94 61.92
C ALA A 408 -17.90 18.29 63.25
N GLY A 409 -18.40 17.05 63.21
CA GLY A 409 -18.84 16.31 64.40
C GLY A 409 -20.32 16.51 64.75
N GLY A 410 -21.11 17.08 63.85
CA GLY A 410 -22.57 17.25 64.04
C GLY A 410 -23.38 15.96 63.82
N ASP A 411 -22.79 14.94 63.20
CA ASP A 411 -23.44 13.69 62.85
C ASP A 411 -22.71 12.49 63.50
N LEU A 412 -23.46 11.57 64.11
CA LEU A 412 -23.03 10.50 65.05
C LEU A 412 -22.02 9.44 64.53
N THR A 413 -21.37 9.67 63.38
CA THR A 413 -20.35 8.76 62.84
C THR A 413 -18.95 9.25 63.16
N ALA A 414 -18.39 8.74 64.26
CA ALA A 414 -17.03 9.06 64.74
C ALA A 414 -15.91 8.81 63.70
N THR A 415 -16.18 8.05 62.62
CA THR A 415 -15.18 7.65 61.62
C THR A 415 -14.90 8.69 60.52
N CYS A 416 -15.73 9.72 60.38
CA CYS A 416 -15.63 10.75 59.32
C CYS A 416 -15.31 12.16 59.84
N VAL A 417 -15.30 12.36 61.16
CA VAL A 417 -15.00 13.65 61.80
C VAL A 417 -13.58 14.07 61.47
N ASN A 418 -13.38 15.34 61.10
CA ASN A 418 -12.11 15.93 60.67
C ASN A 418 -11.45 15.27 59.45
N ARG A 419 -12.16 14.45 58.68
CA ARG A 419 -11.65 13.76 57.49
C ARG A 419 -12.19 14.33 56.18
N LEU A 420 -12.52 15.61 56.15
CA LEU A 420 -13.05 16.27 54.94
C LEU A 420 -12.03 16.24 53.78
N PHE A 421 -10.74 16.39 54.09
CA PHE A 421 -9.63 16.38 53.13
C PHE A 421 -8.74 15.14 53.27
N ASP A 422 -9.22 14.10 53.95
CA ASP A 422 -8.41 12.91 54.15
C ASP A 422 -8.26 12.12 52.84
N GLY A 423 -7.02 11.81 52.47
CA GLY A 423 -6.67 11.20 51.20
C GLY A 423 -6.83 12.13 49.99
N THR A 424 -6.76 13.46 50.18
CA THR A 424 -6.51 14.44 49.10
C THR A 424 -5.02 14.77 49.10
N GLU A 425 -4.21 13.90 48.50
CA GLU A 425 -2.82 14.23 48.22
C GLU A 425 -2.81 15.27 47.10
N MET A 426 -2.28 16.46 47.37
CA MET A 426 -1.74 17.30 46.32
C MET A 426 -0.35 16.74 46.05
N GLU A 427 -0.20 15.92 45.01
CA GLU A 427 1.12 15.60 44.47
C GLU A 427 1.73 16.93 44.00
N PHE A 428 2.68 17.45 44.79
CA PHE A 428 3.55 18.52 44.36
C PHE A 428 4.63 17.83 43.53
N ASP A 429 4.47 17.80 42.20
CA ASP A 429 5.53 17.37 41.30
C ASP A 429 6.76 18.25 41.56
N SER A 430 7.77 17.66 42.19
CA SER A 430 9.04 18.31 42.52
C SER A 430 10.11 18.01 41.49
N GLU A 431 9.71 17.89 40.22
CA GLU A 431 10.60 17.76 39.07
C GLU A 431 10.21 18.77 37.98
N SER A 432 10.53 20.05 38.23
CA SER A 432 10.80 21.03 37.18
C SER A 432 11.73 22.11 37.72
N GLU A 433 12.98 21.72 38.01
CA GLU A 433 14.07 22.67 37.85
C GLU A 433 14.27 22.89 36.35
N ASP A 434 14.43 24.16 35.98
CA ASP A 434 14.87 24.67 34.68
C ASP A 434 13.79 24.91 33.59
N GLU A 435 13.09 26.05 33.70
CA GLU A 435 13.15 27.04 32.61
C GLU A 435 12.76 28.44 33.13
N PHE A 436 13.79 29.23 33.41
CA PHE A 436 13.69 30.66 33.68
C PHE A 436 13.37 31.36 32.35
N VAL A 437 12.09 31.62 32.09
CA VAL A 437 11.69 32.49 30.96
C VAL A 437 11.22 33.81 31.56
N ASP A 438 12.10 34.79 31.45
CA ASP A 438 11.86 36.19 31.76
C ASP A 438 10.75 36.69 30.83
N TYR A 439 9.57 37.03 31.38
CA TYR A 439 8.55 37.77 30.65
C TYR A 439 8.24 39.05 31.39
N ASP A 440 8.77 40.12 30.83
CA ASP A 440 8.56 41.48 31.27
C ASP A 440 7.08 41.82 31.43
N PHE A 441 6.84 42.46 32.57
CA PHE A 441 5.60 43.07 33.01
C PHE A 441 5.08 44.07 31.98
N VAL A 442 3.91 43.81 31.39
CA VAL A 442 3.12 44.84 30.72
C VAL A 442 1.70 44.79 31.26
N ASP A 443 1.40 45.75 32.13
CA ASP A 443 0.06 46.13 32.55
C ASP A 443 -0.80 46.51 31.33
N SER A 444 -1.95 45.86 31.18
CA SER A 444 -3.12 46.52 30.58
C SER A 444 -4.39 45.82 31.04
N ASP A 445 -5.19 46.59 31.79
CA ASP A 445 -6.55 46.31 32.21
C ASP A 445 -7.53 46.03 31.05
N GLU A 446 -8.65 45.40 31.44
CA GLU A 446 -10.00 45.40 30.85
C GLU A 446 -10.56 44.09 30.28
N GLU A 447 -11.45 43.51 31.10
CA GLU A 447 -12.82 43.02 30.83
C GLU A 447 -13.13 42.11 29.62
N ASP A 448 -13.87 41.05 29.99
CA ASP A 448 -15.01 40.44 29.28
C ASP A 448 -14.84 39.13 28.46
N ARG A 449 -15.54 38.11 29.00
CA ARG A 449 -16.40 37.08 28.35
C ARG A 449 -15.82 35.71 27.94
N ASN A 450 -16.26 34.72 28.73
CA ASN A 450 -16.90 33.47 28.32
C ASN A 450 -16.60 32.93 26.91
N VAL A 451 -15.89 31.81 26.83
CA VAL A 451 -16.15 30.77 25.83
C VAL A 451 -16.20 29.39 26.49
N ILE A 452 -17.37 28.80 26.34
CA ILE A 452 -17.79 27.46 26.70
C ILE A 452 -17.15 26.48 25.71
N LEU A 453 -16.54 25.39 26.17
CA LEU A 453 -16.22 24.24 25.31
C LEU A 453 -17.10 23.05 25.68
N PHE A 454 -18.03 22.79 24.76
CA PHE A 454 -18.75 21.52 24.59
C PHE A 454 -17.79 20.44 24.07
N MET A 455 -17.95 19.22 24.56
CA MET A 455 -17.72 18.01 23.76
C MET A 455 -18.85 17.01 24.04
N ASP A 456 -19.87 17.05 23.17
CA ASP A 456 -20.56 15.84 22.69
C ASP A 456 -19.52 15.05 21.86
N GLY A 457 -19.42 13.73 21.82
CA GLY A 457 -20.42 12.69 21.90
C GLY A 457 -20.32 11.84 20.62
N ILE A 458 -19.82 10.61 20.75
CA ILE A 458 -20.19 9.33 20.09
C ILE A 458 -19.21 8.26 20.56
#